data_AF-A0A9W9QNY2-F1
#
_entry.id   AF-A0A9W9QNY2-F1
#
_cell.length_a   1.000
_cell.length_b   1.000
_cell.length_c   1.000
_cell.angle_alpha   90.00
_cell.angle_beta   90.00
_cell.angle_gamma   90.00
#
_symmetry.space_group_name_H-M   'P 1'
#
loop_
_entity.id
_entity.type
_entity.pdbx_description
1 polymer ?
#
loop_
_entity_poly.entity_id
_entity_poly.type
_entity_poly.pdbx_seq_one_letter_code
_entity_poly.pdbx_strand_id
1 'polypeptide(L)'
;MRGLFRLAVTGMIGAAAVSADDSTVKCAKGLKMFVSRGTGEEMGPGVTKAVVDLIADQIDGSDIQPILYPATLEDPTYTTSVSNGTRLVRKTITEYAKACPDSKMAWFGYSQGAQITSNNFCGMPPVWGTEQATDVTYDAATLKELVALSQPLSKEITKNVVSVVLFGDTTQRSEASYNHGTWNNTGNGVFYRYDTSACNALGNRIRAYCDAGDPFCDVGPFFDVNAHLQYIQRYGKEVVQFVVGQYKNGTTSGSTASATASSTSPTPTNGAVGSRSMSVFP
;
A
#
# COMPACT_ATOMS: atom_id res chain seq x y z
N MET A 1 60.81 51.43 -18.25
CA MET A 1 61.21 50.52 -19.35
C MET A 1 60.68 49.13 -19.06
N ARG A 2 60.05 48.49 -20.06
CA ARG A 2 59.57 47.08 -20.12
C ARG A 2 58.39 46.79 -19.17
N GLY A 3 57.13 46.72 -19.57
CA GLY A 3 56.53 46.28 -20.84
C GLY A 3 56.31 44.77 -20.80
N LEU A 4 55.10 44.31 -20.44
CA LEU A 4 54.65 42.93 -20.67
C LEU A 4 53.12 42.82 -20.72
N PHE A 5 52.67 42.64 -21.97
CA PHE A 5 51.48 41.98 -22.52
C PHE A 5 50.30 41.63 -21.60
N ARG A 6 49.16 42.25 -21.91
CA ARG A 6 47.81 41.76 -21.60
C ARG A 6 47.48 40.60 -22.54
N LEU A 7 47.25 39.40 -22.00
CA LEU A 7 46.62 38.30 -22.74
C LEU A 7 45.15 38.27 -22.32
N ALA A 8 44.25 38.69 -23.22
CA ALA A 8 42.82 38.50 -23.06
C ALA A 8 42.47 37.07 -23.50
N VAL A 9 42.07 36.23 -22.55
CA VAL A 9 41.49 34.91 -22.84
C VAL A 9 39.97 35.05 -22.72
N THR A 10 39.31 35.16 -23.86
CA THR A 10 37.85 35.10 -23.96
C THR A 10 37.42 33.64 -23.79
N GLY A 11 37.11 33.24 -22.56
CA GLY A 11 36.52 31.93 -22.28
C GLY A 11 35.06 31.91 -22.72
N MET A 12 34.75 31.17 -23.80
CA MET A 12 33.37 30.79 -24.10
C MET A 12 32.85 29.89 -22.99
N ILE A 13 31.86 30.37 -22.24
CA ILE A 13 31.04 29.52 -21.37
C ILE A 13 30.14 28.71 -22.30
N GLY A 14 30.58 27.51 -22.66
CA GLY A 14 29.70 26.50 -23.25
C GLY A 14 28.70 26.08 -22.18
N ALA A 15 27.45 26.51 -22.32
CA ALA A 15 26.34 25.94 -21.57
C ALA A 15 26.23 24.46 -21.98
N ALA A 16 26.74 23.57 -21.14
CA ALA A 16 26.40 22.17 -21.24
C ALA A 16 24.89 22.07 -20.96
N ALA A 17 24.10 21.86 -22.01
CA ALA A 17 22.73 21.46 -21.85
C ALA A 17 22.75 20.16 -21.03
N VAL A 18 22.30 20.25 -19.78
CA VAL A 18 21.96 19.06 -19.00
C VAL A 18 20.81 18.43 -19.75
N SER A 19 21.11 17.37 -20.51
CA SER A 19 20.08 16.52 -21.09
C SER A 19 19.18 16.07 -19.95
N ALA A 20 17.90 16.45 -20.02
CA ALA A 20 16.87 15.86 -19.17
C ALA A 20 16.99 14.34 -19.33
N ASP A 21 17.14 13.64 -18.22
CA ASP A 21 17.13 12.18 -18.18
C ASP A 21 15.78 11.71 -18.73
N ASP A 22 15.78 11.23 -19.98
CA ASP A 22 14.68 10.49 -20.57
C ASP A 22 14.67 9.10 -19.93
N SER A 23 14.30 9.06 -18.65
CA SER A 23 14.13 7.80 -17.95
C SER A 23 12.84 7.15 -18.45
N THR A 24 12.91 6.52 -19.63
CA THR A 24 11.84 5.67 -20.14
C THR A 24 11.51 4.63 -19.07
N VAL A 25 10.30 4.68 -18.49
CA VAL A 25 9.85 3.71 -17.48
C VAL A 25 9.97 2.30 -18.06
N LYS A 26 10.78 1.46 -17.43
CA LYS A 26 10.95 0.06 -17.83
C LYS A 26 9.88 -0.80 -17.16
N CYS A 27 9.07 -1.47 -17.97
CA CYS A 27 8.05 -2.38 -17.47
C CYS A 27 8.67 -3.70 -17.00
N ALA A 28 8.33 -4.12 -15.77
CA ALA A 28 8.67 -5.44 -15.28
C ALA A 28 8.01 -6.52 -16.15
N LYS A 29 8.74 -7.58 -16.46
CA LYS A 29 8.22 -8.75 -17.19
C LYS A 29 7.40 -9.66 -16.27
N GLY A 30 7.75 -9.68 -14.99
CA GLY A 30 7.04 -10.35 -13.90
C GLY A 30 6.20 -9.36 -13.09
N LEU A 31 6.35 -9.42 -11.76
CA LEU A 31 5.66 -8.51 -10.84
C LEU A 31 6.50 -7.25 -10.59
N LYS A 32 5.91 -6.07 -10.75
CA LYS A 32 6.50 -4.82 -10.24
C LYS A 32 6.16 -4.67 -8.77
N MET A 33 7.16 -4.65 -7.90
CA MET A 33 6.98 -4.49 -6.46
C MET A 33 7.47 -3.12 -6.02
N PHE A 34 6.58 -2.30 -5.48
CA PHE A 34 6.94 -1.02 -4.89
C PHE A 34 6.99 -1.14 -3.38
N VAL A 35 8.05 -0.59 -2.77
CA VAL A 35 8.30 -0.76 -1.34
C VAL A 35 8.50 0.61 -0.67
N SER A 36 7.70 0.86 0.36
CA SER A 36 7.74 2.06 1.20
C SER A 36 8.26 1.67 2.58
N ARG A 37 9.49 2.06 2.90
CA ARG A 37 10.13 1.78 4.19
C ARG A 37 9.50 2.55 5.35
N GLY A 38 9.77 2.14 6.58
CA GLY A 38 9.37 2.84 7.80
C GLY A 38 10.35 3.93 8.23
N THR A 39 9.94 4.64 9.28
CA THR A 39 10.68 5.78 9.84
C THR A 39 12.09 5.37 10.28
N GLY A 40 13.11 6.14 9.87
CA GLY A 40 14.50 5.94 10.28
C GLY A 40 15.23 4.80 9.56
N GLU A 41 14.55 4.03 8.71
CA GLU A 41 15.22 3.01 7.90
C GLU A 41 16.12 3.63 6.83
N GLU A 42 17.19 2.92 6.45
CA GLU A 42 18.05 3.32 5.34
C GLU A 42 17.27 3.40 4.02
N MET A 43 17.69 4.31 3.14
CA MET A 43 17.05 4.48 1.84
C MET A 43 17.11 3.16 1.03
N GLY A 44 15.94 2.62 0.70
CA GLY A 44 15.82 1.32 0.03
C GLY A 44 14.56 0.56 0.48
N PRO A 45 14.56 -0.78 0.33
CA PRO A 45 13.43 -1.62 0.69
C PRO A 45 13.18 -1.78 2.21
N GLY A 46 14.11 -1.35 3.07
CA GLY A 46 14.01 -1.53 4.52
C GLY A 46 13.84 -3.00 4.92
N VAL A 47 13.17 -3.23 6.05
CA VAL A 47 12.85 -4.56 6.59
C VAL A 47 12.05 -5.42 5.62
N THR A 48 11.30 -4.83 4.69
CA THR A 48 10.50 -5.57 3.72
C THR A 48 11.35 -6.30 2.67
N LYS A 49 12.65 -5.95 2.55
CA LYS A 49 13.60 -6.58 1.60
C LYS A 49 13.54 -8.10 1.64
N ALA A 50 13.58 -8.68 2.84
CA ALA A 50 13.58 -10.13 3.02
C ALA A 50 12.36 -10.83 2.39
N VAL A 51 11.21 -10.15 2.35
CA VAL A 51 9.97 -10.69 1.78
C VAL A 51 9.92 -10.48 0.28
N VAL A 52 10.25 -9.27 -0.20
CA VAL A 52 10.16 -8.96 -1.64
C VAL A 52 11.22 -9.70 -2.46
N ASP A 53 12.40 -9.98 -1.90
CA ASP A 53 13.40 -10.82 -2.56
C ASP A 53 12.86 -12.25 -2.78
N LEU A 54 12.26 -12.86 -1.73
CA LEU A 54 11.67 -14.20 -1.82
C LEU A 54 10.49 -14.30 -2.80
N ILE A 55 9.81 -13.18 -3.06
CA ILE A 55 8.76 -13.09 -4.08
C ILE A 55 9.39 -12.99 -5.47
N ALA A 56 10.44 -12.18 -5.64
CA ALA A 56 11.17 -12.05 -6.90
C ALA A 56 11.77 -13.39 -7.34
N ASP A 57 12.28 -14.18 -6.40
CA ASP A 57 12.81 -15.53 -6.65
C ASP A 57 11.75 -16.53 -7.15
N GLN A 58 10.46 -16.24 -6.92
CA GLN A 58 9.34 -17.10 -7.34
C GLN A 58 8.59 -16.56 -8.57
N ILE A 59 8.91 -15.35 -9.01
CA ILE A 59 8.26 -14.68 -10.14
C ILE A 59 9.35 -14.08 -11.02
N ASP A 60 9.79 -14.86 -12.01
CA ASP A 60 10.82 -14.45 -12.95
C ASP A 60 10.50 -13.10 -13.63
N GLY A 61 11.53 -12.26 -13.75
CA GLY A 61 11.40 -10.95 -14.39
C GLY A 61 10.68 -9.90 -13.54
N SER A 62 10.46 -10.16 -12.25
CA SER A 62 10.02 -9.16 -11.27
C SER A 62 11.07 -8.08 -11.06
N ASP A 63 10.61 -6.91 -10.64
CA ASP A 63 11.46 -5.77 -10.33
C ASP A 63 11.01 -5.10 -9.03
N ILE A 64 11.96 -4.70 -8.19
CA ILE A 64 11.71 -4.09 -6.87
C ILE A 64 12.13 -2.63 -6.93
N GLN A 65 11.18 -1.72 -6.68
CA GLN A 65 11.42 -0.29 -6.67
C GLN A 65 11.08 0.32 -5.31
N PRO A 66 12.10 0.75 -4.55
CA PRO A 66 11.89 1.56 -3.37
C PRO A 66 11.30 2.94 -3.67
N ILE A 67 10.42 3.40 -2.78
CA ILE A 67 9.93 4.77 -2.75
C ILE A 67 10.94 5.63 -1.99
N LEU A 68 11.62 6.52 -2.71
CA LEU A 68 12.71 7.36 -2.18
C LEU A 68 12.14 8.63 -1.51
N TYR A 69 11.40 8.44 -0.42
CA TYR A 69 10.85 9.53 0.39
C TYR A 69 11.65 9.74 1.69
N PRO A 70 11.41 10.81 2.47
CA PRO A 70 12.24 11.10 3.64
C PRO A 70 12.26 9.98 4.70
N ALA A 71 11.10 9.38 5.02
CA ALA A 71 10.95 8.42 6.11
C ALA A 71 11.49 8.92 7.46
N THR A 72 11.21 10.18 7.79
CA THR A 72 11.75 10.85 8.97
C THR A 72 10.66 11.13 10.01
N LEU A 73 11.10 11.31 11.26
CA LEU A 73 10.22 11.72 12.37
C LEU A 73 10.25 13.24 12.59
N GLU A 74 11.45 13.83 12.58
CA GLU A 74 11.66 15.22 13.04
C GLU A 74 12.19 16.16 11.94
N ASP A 75 13.19 15.75 11.17
CA ASP A 75 13.79 16.58 10.11
C ASP A 75 13.92 15.82 8.77
N PRO A 76 13.04 16.08 7.79
CA PRO A 76 11.84 16.89 7.91
C PRO A 76 10.80 16.25 8.87
N THR A 77 9.83 17.04 9.34
CA THR A 77 8.80 16.54 10.27
C THR A 77 8.07 15.32 9.72
N TYR A 78 7.52 14.48 10.60
CA TYR A 78 6.70 13.32 10.22
C TYR A 78 5.59 13.72 9.23
N THR A 79 4.95 14.87 9.47
CA THR A 79 3.90 15.37 8.59
C THR A 79 4.42 15.71 7.18
N THR A 80 5.54 16.41 7.10
CA THR A 80 6.20 16.68 5.82
C THR A 80 6.65 15.40 5.13
N SER A 81 7.22 14.45 5.88
CA SER A 81 7.66 13.15 5.36
C SER A 81 6.51 12.36 4.73
N VAL A 82 5.40 12.19 5.46
CA VAL A 82 4.21 11.47 4.97
C VAL A 82 3.57 12.20 3.79
N SER A 83 3.47 13.53 3.82
CA SER A 83 2.89 14.30 2.72
C SER A 83 3.71 14.12 1.42
N ASN A 84 5.04 14.21 1.52
CA ASN A 84 5.95 14.01 0.39
C ASN A 84 5.95 12.55 -0.10
N GLY A 85 5.96 11.58 0.82
CA GLY A 85 5.86 10.16 0.49
C GLY A 85 4.54 9.83 -0.20
N THR A 86 3.42 10.37 0.28
CA THR A 86 2.09 10.17 -0.32
C THR A 86 2.06 10.72 -1.75
N ARG A 87 2.58 11.93 -1.99
CA ARG A 87 2.73 12.50 -3.35
C ARG A 87 3.61 11.63 -4.24
N LEU A 88 4.74 11.15 -3.71
CA LEU A 88 5.68 10.34 -4.48
C LEU A 88 5.06 9.00 -4.88
N VAL A 89 4.41 8.28 -3.95
CA VAL A 89 3.65 7.06 -4.24
C VAL A 89 2.61 7.34 -5.33
N ARG A 90 1.84 8.43 -5.20
CA ARG A 90 0.80 8.80 -6.17
C ARG A 90 1.35 9.03 -7.57
N LYS A 91 2.46 9.76 -7.65
CA LYS A 91 3.17 10.02 -8.90
C LYS A 91 3.66 8.70 -9.50
N THR A 92 4.35 7.88 -8.71
CA THR A 92 4.95 6.62 -9.16
C THR A 92 3.92 5.64 -9.70
N ILE A 93 2.82 5.40 -9.00
CA ILE A 93 1.77 4.49 -9.49
C ILE A 93 1.08 5.03 -10.75
N THR A 94 0.84 6.33 -10.83
CA THR A 94 0.19 6.95 -11.99
C THR A 94 1.09 6.87 -13.23
N GLU A 95 2.38 7.18 -13.08
CA GLU A 95 3.35 7.11 -14.17
C GLU A 95 3.59 5.67 -14.62
N TYR A 96 3.74 4.73 -13.68
CA TYR A 96 3.95 3.33 -14.01
C TYR A 96 2.72 2.70 -14.65
N ALA A 97 1.51 2.95 -14.14
CA ALA A 97 0.28 2.44 -14.75
C ALA A 97 0.07 2.98 -16.17
N LYS A 98 0.48 4.22 -16.45
CA LYS A 98 0.43 4.80 -17.80
C LYS A 98 1.47 4.19 -18.74
N ALA A 99 2.71 4.05 -18.28
CA ALA A 99 3.79 3.52 -19.11
C ALA A 99 3.69 2.00 -19.33
N CYS A 100 3.13 1.28 -18.36
CA CYS A 100 3.07 -0.17 -18.30
C CYS A 100 1.63 -0.65 -18.04
N PRO A 101 0.69 -0.40 -18.99
CA PRO A 101 -0.75 -0.62 -18.79
C PRO A 101 -1.16 -2.09 -18.62
N ASP A 102 -0.26 -3.04 -18.88
CA ASP A 102 -0.47 -4.48 -18.70
C ASP A 102 0.35 -5.08 -17.53
N SER A 103 1.23 -4.29 -16.92
CA SER A 103 2.11 -4.78 -15.86
C SER A 103 1.38 -4.89 -14.53
N LYS A 104 1.53 -6.04 -13.87
CA LYS A 104 1.00 -6.27 -12.52
C LYS A 104 1.87 -5.58 -11.48
N MET A 105 1.21 -4.96 -10.51
CA MET A 105 1.87 -4.24 -9.42
C MET A 105 1.52 -4.84 -8.06
N ALA A 106 2.49 -4.89 -7.17
CA ALA A 106 2.31 -5.12 -5.75
C ALA A 106 2.91 -3.95 -4.97
N TRP A 107 2.24 -3.56 -3.88
CA TRP A 107 2.67 -2.46 -3.03
C TRP A 107 2.89 -2.96 -1.61
N PHE A 108 4.04 -2.62 -1.05
CA PHE A 108 4.40 -2.96 0.33
C PHE A 108 4.69 -1.67 1.08
N GLY A 109 4.17 -1.58 2.30
CA GLY A 109 4.51 -0.49 3.19
C GLY A 109 4.72 -1.00 4.61
N TYR A 110 5.71 -0.43 5.29
CA TYR A 110 6.01 -0.72 6.69
C TYR A 110 5.94 0.57 7.51
N SER A 111 5.19 0.58 8.62
CA SER A 111 5.07 1.72 9.54
C SER A 111 4.62 3.00 8.81
N GLN A 112 5.41 4.09 8.85
CA GLN A 112 5.16 5.30 8.06
C GLN A 112 5.02 5.00 6.54
N GLY A 113 5.75 4.01 6.03
CA GLY A 113 5.65 3.51 4.67
C GLY A 113 4.31 2.85 4.36
N ALA A 114 3.71 2.17 5.35
CA ALA A 114 2.35 1.64 5.25
C ALA A 114 1.34 2.79 5.14
N GLN A 115 1.49 3.84 5.93
CA GLN A 115 0.64 5.02 5.87
C GLN A 115 0.68 5.73 4.50
N ILE A 116 1.86 6.03 3.94
CA ILE A 116 1.93 6.72 2.64
C ILE A 116 1.38 5.86 1.49
N THR A 117 1.46 4.54 1.64
CA THR A 117 0.90 3.57 0.70
C THR A 117 -0.62 3.54 0.83
N SER A 118 -1.14 3.34 2.04
CA SER A 118 -2.57 3.27 2.32
C SER A 118 -3.30 4.58 2.02
N ASN A 119 -2.68 5.74 2.23
CA ASN A 119 -3.22 7.04 1.80
C ASN A 119 -3.61 7.08 0.31
N ASN A 120 -2.84 6.42 -0.56
CA ASN A 120 -3.10 6.42 -1.99
C ASN A 120 -4.18 5.43 -2.42
N PHE A 121 -4.33 4.32 -1.70
CA PHE A 121 -5.34 3.31 -2.02
C PHE A 121 -6.67 3.53 -1.31
N CYS A 122 -6.64 4.18 -0.15
CA CYS A 122 -7.74 4.22 0.77
C CYS A 122 -8.15 5.62 1.22
N GLY A 123 -7.46 6.65 0.71
CA GLY A 123 -7.62 8.04 1.14
C GLY A 123 -6.82 8.37 2.39
N MET A 124 -6.59 9.66 2.61
CA MET A 124 -5.84 10.17 3.76
C MET A 124 -6.74 10.28 5.00
N PRO A 125 -6.21 10.01 6.20
CA PRO A 125 -6.96 10.25 7.43
C PRO A 125 -7.16 11.76 7.69
N PRO A 126 -8.20 12.15 8.45
CA PRO A 126 -8.61 13.55 8.62
C PRO A 126 -7.58 14.45 9.29
N VAL A 127 -6.71 13.89 10.15
CA VAL A 127 -5.61 14.62 10.82
C VAL A 127 -4.71 15.35 9.81
N TRP A 128 -4.77 14.95 8.53
CA TRP A 128 -3.94 15.47 7.46
C TRP A 128 -4.65 16.46 6.52
N GLY A 129 -5.95 16.70 6.76
CA GLY A 129 -6.79 17.55 5.91
C GLY A 129 -7.04 18.95 6.44
N THR A 130 -6.90 19.19 7.76
CA THR A 130 -7.42 20.44 8.37
C THR A 130 -6.59 21.04 9.51
N GLU A 131 -5.56 20.38 10.04
CA GLU A 131 -4.88 20.87 11.24
C GLU A 131 -3.72 21.86 10.99
N GLN A 132 -3.23 21.98 9.75
CA GLN A 132 -2.12 22.89 9.40
C GLN A 132 -2.56 24.20 8.70
N ALA A 133 -3.86 24.47 8.60
CA ALA A 133 -4.39 25.47 7.68
C ALA A 133 -5.18 26.60 8.34
N THR A 134 -5.02 26.87 9.65
CA THR A 134 -5.78 27.98 10.27
C THR A 134 -5.27 29.37 9.87
N ASP A 135 -4.07 29.48 9.28
CA ASP A 135 -3.48 30.77 8.83
C ASP A 135 -2.84 30.74 7.42
N VAL A 136 -3.05 29.66 6.65
CA VAL A 136 -2.49 29.54 5.29
C VAL A 136 -3.59 29.66 4.25
N THR A 137 -3.55 30.72 3.44
CA THR A 137 -4.40 30.84 2.25
C THR A 137 -3.74 30.10 1.09
N TYR A 138 -4.33 28.98 0.67
CA TYR A 138 -3.90 28.24 -0.52
C TYR A 138 -4.60 28.78 -1.77
N ASP A 139 -3.89 28.82 -2.90
CA ASP A 139 -4.55 29.09 -4.18
C ASP A 139 -5.46 27.92 -4.61
N ALA A 140 -6.35 28.18 -5.57
CA ALA A 140 -7.34 27.21 -6.02
C ALA A 140 -6.70 25.94 -6.63
N ALA A 141 -5.51 26.05 -7.22
CA ALA A 141 -4.81 24.91 -7.81
C ALA A 141 -4.24 23.99 -6.72
N THR A 142 -3.65 24.57 -5.69
CA THR A 142 -3.10 23.89 -4.52
C THR A 142 -4.22 23.22 -3.73
N LEU A 143 -5.35 23.90 -3.51
CA LEU A 143 -6.53 23.28 -2.89
C LEU A 143 -7.04 22.08 -3.68
N LYS A 144 -7.11 22.21 -5.01
CA LYS A 144 -7.52 21.11 -5.89
C LYS A 144 -6.56 19.93 -5.80
N GLU A 145 -5.25 20.18 -5.74
CA GLU A 145 -4.24 19.12 -5.57
C GLU A 145 -4.37 18.44 -4.20
N LEU A 146 -4.49 19.21 -3.12
CA LEU A 146 -4.63 18.68 -1.76
C LEU A 146 -5.89 17.83 -1.60
N VAL A 147 -7.01 18.28 -2.18
CA VAL A 147 -8.25 17.49 -2.24
C VAL A 147 -8.03 16.21 -3.06
N ALA A 148 -7.38 16.28 -4.23
CA ALA A 148 -7.12 15.09 -5.03
C ALA A 148 -6.17 14.10 -4.33
N LEU A 149 -5.21 14.59 -3.55
CA LEU A 149 -4.27 13.78 -2.78
C LEU A 149 -4.94 13.11 -1.58
N SER A 150 -5.92 13.76 -0.96
CA SER A 150 -6.67 13.20 0.18
C SER A 150 -7.61 12.06 -0.24
N GLN A 151 -7.98 11.99 -1.52
CA GLN A 151 -8.83 10.93 -2.06
C GLN A 151 -8.03 9.69 -2.49
N PRO A 152 -8.61 8.49 -2.39
CA PRO A 152 -8.02 7.29 -2.98
C PRO A 152 -7.84 7.46 -4.49
N LEU A 153 -6.90 6.71 -5.06
CA LEU A 153 -6.70 6.63 -6.51
C LEU A 153 -7.90 6.00 -7.21
N SER A 154 -8.09 6.38 -8.47
CA SER A 154 -9.16 5.79 -9.29
C SER A 154 -8.90 4.29 -9.52
N LYS A 155 -10.00 3.56 -9.76
CA LYS A 155 -9.93 2.14 -10.14
C LYS A 155 -9.12 1.93 -11.42
N GLU A 156 -9.11 2.89 -12.33
CA GLU A 156 -8.35 2.81 -13.58
C GLU A 156 -6.84 2.77 -13.33
N ILE A 157 -6.33 3.64 -12.44
CA ILE A 157 -4.89 3.65 -12.09
C ILE A 157 -4.51 2.38 -11.30
N THR A 158 -5.43 1.86 -10.49
CA THR A 158 -5.17 0.75 -9.56
C THR A 158 -5.61 -0.62 -10.09
N LYS A 159 -6.09 -0.73 -11.34
CA LYS A 159 -6.67 -1.96 -11.90
C LYS A 159 -5.70 -3.15 -11.94
N ASN A 160 -4.42 -2.87 -12.18
CA ASN A 160 -3.37 -3.91 -12.21
C ASN A 160 -2.64 -4.07 -10.88
N VAL A 161 -3.08 -3.40 -9.82
CA VAL A 161 -2.54 -3.64 -8.47
C VAL A 161 -3.14 -4.94 -7.96
N VAL A 162 -2.36 -6.01 -7.96
CA VAL A 162 -2.80 -7.36 -7.58
C VAL A 162 -2.71 -7.59 -6.07
N SER A 163 -1.81 -6.87 -5.39
CA SER A 163 -1.70 -6.95 -3.93
C SER A 163 -1.21 -5.64 -3.30
N VAL A 164 -1.72 -5.34 -2.10
CA VAL A 164 -1.29 -4.26 -1.21
C VAL A 164 -1.05 -4.89 0.16
N VAL A 165 0.18 -4.81 0.66
CA VAL A 165 0.60 -5.39 1.93
C VAL A 165 1.09 -4.27 2.83
N LEU A 166 0.44 -4.12 3.98
CA LEU A 166 0.74 -3.06 4.93
C LEU A 166 1.17 -3.73 6.24
N PHE A 167 2.26 -3.27 6.84
CA PHE A 167 2.74 -3.74 8.14
C PHE A 167 2.77 -2.57 9.11
N GLY A 168 2.11 -2.69 10.26
CA GLY A 168 2.09 -1.63 11.26
C GLY A 168 1.51 -0.32 10.72
N ASP A 169 0.42 -0.37 9.92
CA ASP A 169 -0.18 0.83 9.34
C ASP A 169 -0.72 1.74 10.45
N THR A 170 -0.10 2.91 10.61
CA THR A 170 -0.51 3.90 11.62
C THR A 170 -1.91 4.44 11.40
N THR A 171 -2.50 4.19 10.24
CA THR A 171 -3.86 4.61 9.87
C THR A 171 -4.90 3.51 10.03
N GLN A 172 -4.51 2.36 10.57
CA GLN A 172 -5.38 1.22 10.75
C GLN A 172 -6.65 1.58 11.51
N ARG A 173 -7.76 0.98 11.04
CA ARG A 173 -9.05 1.01 11.71
C ARG A 173 -9.34 -0.39 12.25
N SER A 174 -9.67 -0.51 13.54
CA SER A 174 -9.72 -1.81 14.21
C SER A 174 -10.73 -2.75 13.57
N GLU A 175 -11.89 -2.26 13.15
CA GLU A 175 -12.96 -3.07 12.57
C GLU A 175 -12.78 -3.41 11.08
N ALA A 176 -11.67 -2.99 10.46
CA ALA A 176 -11.45 -3.21 9.04
C ALA A 176 -11.33 -4.71 8.69
N SER A 177 -12.06 -5.12 7.64
CA SER A 177 -12.12 -6.53 7.21
C SER A 177 -10.83 -7.04 6.55
N TYR A 178 -9.91 -6.15 6.21
CA TYR A 178 -8.61 -6.44 5.61
C TYR A 178 -7.46 -6.50 6.63
N ASN A 179 -7.78 -6.36 7.92
CA ASN A 179 -6.79 -6.51 8.98
C ASN A 179 -6.38 -7.99 9.12
N HIS A 180 -5.09 -8.20 9.35
CA HIS A 180 -4.42 -9.45 9.63
C HIS A 180 -3.53 -9.25 10.86
N GLY A 181 -3.14 -10.34 11.52
CA GLY A 181 -2.31 -10.30 12.72
C GLY A 181 -3.09 -10.67 13.98
N THR A 182 -2.52 -10.40 15.14
CA THR A 182 -3.13 -10.75 16.44
C THR A 182 -4.00 -9.65 17.03
N TRP A 183 -4.19 -8.53 16.32
CA TRP A 183 -5.07 -7.45 16.77
C TRP A 183 -6.45 -8.01 17.18
N ASN A 184 -6.94 -7.57 18.33
CA ASN A 184 -8.17 -8.07 18.94
C ASN A 184 -9.32 -7.05 18.84
N ASN A 185 -9.26 -6.17 17.83
CA ASN A 185 -10.27 -5.16 17.57
C ASN A 185 -10.44 -4.13 18.71
N THR A 186 -9.40 -3.88 19.50
CA THR A 186 -9.45 -2.96 20.66
C THR A 186 -8.77 -1.61 20.42
N GLY A 187 -7.72 -1.55 19.60
CA GLY A 187 -6.98 -0.32 19.29
C GLY A 187 -7.10 0.10 17.83
N ASN A 188 -7.16 1.41 17.62
CA ASN A 188 -7.00 2.02 16.30
C ASN A 188 -5.56 2.51 16.14
N GLY A 189 -5.11 2.75 14.92
CA GLY A 189 -3.81 3.38 14.70
C GLY A 189 -3.77 4.83 15.18
N VAL A 190 -2.57 5.36 15.48
CA VAL A 190 -2.36 6.74 15.94
C VAL A 190 -2.92 7.80 14.98
N PHE A 191 -3.10 7.46 13.70
CA PHE A 191 -3.66 8.30 12.64
C PHE A 191 -4.82 7.59 11.93
N TYR A 192 -5.66 6.86 12.68
CA TYR A 192 -6.70 6.03 12.10
C TYR A 192 -7.62 6.75 11.11
N ARG A 193 -7.96 6.06 10.03
CA ARG A 193 -8.91 6.52 9.02
C ARG A 193 -10.34 6.29 9.50
N TYR A 194 -11.25 7.26 9.26
CA TYR A 194 -12.68 7.05 9.51
C TYR A 194 -13.35 6.26 8.38
N ASP A 195 -13.03 6.57 7.13
CA ASP A 195 -13.59 5.88 5.98
C ASP A 195 -12.67 4.74 5.54
N THR A 196 -13.17 3.52 5.61
CA THR A 196 -12.48 2.31 5.14
C THR A 196 -13.05 1.79 3.82
N SER A 197 -14.04 2.44 3.23
CA SER A 197 -14.77 1.94 2.05
C SER A 197 -13.84 1.68 0.86
N ALA A 198 -12.89 2.58 0.61
CA ALA A 198 -11.91 2.46 -0.45
C ALA A 198 -10.93 1.28 -0.24
N CYS A 199 -10.43 1.09 0.99
CA CYS A 199 -9.64 -0.10 1.34
C CYS A 199 -10.49 -1.37 1.19
N ASN A 200 -11.71 -1.38 1.71
CA ASN A 200 -12.62 -2.53 1.63
C ASN A 200 -12.92 -2.92 0.17
N ALA A 201 -12.98 -1.93 -0.74
CA ALA A 201 -13.17 -2.16 -2.17
C ALA A 201 -11.97 -2.83 -2.87
N LEU A 202 -10.79 -2.88 -2.24
CA LEU A 202 -9.68 -3.71 -2.71
C LEU A 202 -9.94 -5.20 -2.47
N GLY A 203 -10.81 -5.53 -1.51
CA GLY A 203 -11.20 -6.89 -1.17
C GLY A 203 -10.01 -7.76 -0.78
N ASN A 204 -9.91 -8.93 -1.38
CA ASN A 204 -8.82 -9.88 -1.13
C ASN A 204 -7.44 -9.41 -1.62
N ARG A 205 -7.32 -8.25 -2.26
CA ARG A 205 -6.03 -7.71 -2.72
C ARG A 205 -5.27 -6.97 -1.62
N ILE A 206 -5.88 -6.63 -0.50
CA ILE A 206 -5.22 -5.93 0.59
C ILE A 206 -5.08 -6.83 1.82
N ARG A 207 -3.93 -6.73 2.50
CA ARG A 207 -3.72 -7.25 3.85
C ARG A 207 -2.95 -6.23 4.68
N ALA A 208 -3.53 -5.79 5.80
CA ALA A 208 -2.90 -4.91 6.76
C ALA A 208 -2.57 -5.69 8.03
N TYR A 209 -1.29 -6.01 8.24
CA TYR A 209 -0.81 -6.73 9.41
C TYR A 209 -0.58 -5.76 10.57
N CYS A 210 -1.24 -6.05 11.68
CA CYS A 210 -1.06 -5.36 12.94
C CYS A 210 -1.28 -6.32 14.09
N ASP A 211 -0.37 -6.30 15.05
CA ASP A 211 -0.41 -7.19 16.20
C ASP A 211 -0.92 -6.47 17.44
N ALA A 212 -1.55 -7.23 18.33
CA ALA A 212 -2.07 -6.70 19.57
C ALA A 212 -0.96 -6.02 20.38
N GLY A 213 -1.21 -4.79 20.80
CA GLY A 213 -0.25 -3.97 21.55
C GLY A 213 0.79 -3.25 20.69
N ASP A 214 0.72 -3.28 19.35
CA ASP A 214 1.55 -2.39 18.55
C ASP A 214 1.22 -0.92 18.88
N PRO A 215 2.19 -0.12 19.36
CA PRO A 215 1.95 1.24 19.83
C PRO A 215 1.52 2.23 18.74
N PHE A 216 1.57 1.84 17.47
CA PHE A 216 1.27 2.69 16.32
C PHE A 216 0.01 2.29 15.56
N CYS A 217 -0.25 0.99 15.37
CA CYS A 217 -1.41 0.50 14.62
C CYS A 217 -2.54 -0.07 15.50
N ASP A 218 -2.28 -0.39 16.78
CA ASP A 218 -3.23 -0.90 17.76
C ASP A 218 -3.09 -0.12 19.08
N VAL A 219 -3.30 1.20 19.02
CA VAL A 219 -3.14 2.09 20.17
C VAL A 219 -4.13 1.71 21.26
N GLY A 220 -3.60 1.32 22.41
CA GLY A 220 -4.38 0.90 23.57
C GLY A 220 -3.61 1.06 24.88
N PRO A 221 -4.18 0.59 26.01
CA PRO A 221 -3.58 0.73 27.34
C PRO A 221 -2.31 -0.12 27.54
N PHE A 222 -2.08 -1.10 26.68
CA PHE A 222 -0.89 -1.95 26.68
C PHE A 222 -0.12 -1.73 25.38
N PHE A 223 1.19 -1.54 25.48
CA PHE A 223 2.06 -1.42 24.32
C PHE A 223 3.24 -2.40 24.40
N ASP A 224 3.53 -3.05 23.28
CA ASP A 224 4.68 -3.90 23.03
C ASP A 224 5.34 -3.46 21.72
N VAL A 225 6.47 -2.76 21.82
CA VAL A 225 7.22 -2.31 20.64
C VAL A 225 7.67 -3.49 19.77
N ASN A 226 7.84 -4.69 20.34
CA ASN A 226 8.19 -5.86 19.55
C ASN A 226 7.07 -6.28 18.60
N ALA A 227 5.80 -6.01 18.94
CA ALA A 227 4.68 -6.23 18.03
C ALA A 227 4.87 -5.44 16.72
N HIS A 228 5.41 -4.22 16.81
CA HIS A 228 5.73 -3.41 15.62
C HIS A 228 6.91 -3.92 14.80
N LEU A 229 7.94 -4.47 15.47
CA LEU A 229 9.21 -4.82 14.83
C LEU A 229 9.24 -6.23 14.20
N GLN A 230 8.29 -7.10 14.56
CA GLN A 230 8.38 -8.53 14.29
C GLN A 230 7.52 -9.01 13.11
N TYR A 231 6.84 -8.10 12.41
CA TYR A 231 5.94 -8.47 11.30
C TYR A 231 6.57 -9.34 10.23
N ILE A 232 7.79 -9.02 9.80
CA ILE A 232 8.48 -9.76 8.75
C ILE A 232 8.82 -11.17 9.22
N GLN A 233 9.26 -11.32 10.47
CA GLN A 233 9.56 -12.63 11.06
C GLN A 233 8.30 -13.48 11.24
N ARG A 234 7.19 -12.87 11.67
CA ARG A 234 5.93 -13.58 11.95
C ARG A 234 5.16 -13.94 10.68
N TYR A 235 5.04 -12.99 9.74
CA TYR A 235 4.13 -13.08 8.60
C TYR A 235 4.82 -13.20 7.24
N GLY A 236 6.16 -13.09 7.17
CA GLY A 236 6.88 -13.04 5.89
C GLY A 236 6.55 -14.21 4.96
N LYS A 237 6.52 -15.45 5.47
CA LYS A 237 6.16 -16.63 4.67
C LYS A 237 4.73 -16.57 4.14
N GLU A 238 3.78 -16.15 4.96
CA GLU A 238 2.38 -15.98 4.56
C GLU A 238 2.25 -14.89 3.49
N VAL A 239 2.94 -13.77 3.67
CA VAL A 239 2.94 -12.66 2.71
C VAL A 239 3.49 -13.08 1.35
N VAL A 240 4.60 -13.83 1.33
CA VAL A 240 5.16 -14.40 0.09
C VAL A 240 4.10 -15.25 -0.62
N GLN A 241 3.46 -16.18 0.10
CA GLN A 241 2.43 -17.04 -0.48
C GLN A 241 1.22 -16.24 -0.99
N PHE A 242 0.77 -15.25 -0.23
CA PHE A 242 -0.31 -14.36 -0.59
C PHE A 242 0.00 -13.62 -1.90
N VAL A 243 1.13 -12.92 -1.97
CA VAL A 243 1.47 -12.08 -3.13
C VAL A 243 1.71 -12.92 -4.37
N VAL A 244 2.42 -14.06 -4.26
CA VAL A 244 2.62 -14.99 -5.37
C VAL A 244 1.27 -15.56 -5.85
N GLY A 245 0.37 -15.88 -4.92
CA GLY A 245 -0.99 -16.32 -5.24
C GLY A 245 -1.79 -15.24 -5.98
N GLN A 246 -1.76 -14.00 -5.50
CA GLN A 246 -2.42 -12.86 -6.15
C GLN A 246 -1.86 -12.61 -7.57
N TYR A 247 -0.54 -12.71 -7.75
CA TYR A 247 0.08 -12.60 -9.06
C TYR A 247 -0.41 -13.69 -10.02
N LYS A 248 -0.43 -14.96 -9.59
CA LYS A 248 -0.88 -16.09 -10.42
C LYS A 248 -2.38 -16.02 -10.74
N ASN A 249 -3.21 -15.59 -9.81
CA ASN A 249 -4.66 -15.47 -9.99
C ASN A 249 -5.05 -14.24 -10.82
N GLY A 250 -4.27 -13.16 -10.77
CA GLY A 250 -4.46 -11.98 -11.62
C GLY A 250 -4.20 -12.21 -13.11
N THR A 251 -3.91 -13.45 -13.53
CA THR A 251 -3.65 -13.85 -14.93
C THR A 251 -4.89 -14.38 -15.65
N THR A 252 -6.02 -14.54 -14.96
CA THR A 252 -7.27 -15.03 -15.56
C THR A 252 -8.29 -13.91 -15.77
N SER A 253 -8.01 -13.02 -16.72
CA SER A 253 -9.06 -12.35 -17.49
C SER A 253 -9.08 -12.99 -18.87
N GLY A 254 -9.74 -14.15 -18.96
CA GLY A 254 -9.83 -14.90 -20.21
C GLY A 254 -10.04 -16.40 -20.02
N SER A 255 -11.07 -16.81 -19.27
CA SER A 255 -11.76 -18.07 -19.54
C SER A 255 -13.11 -18.11 -18.81
N THR A 256 -14.13 -18.25 -19.63
CA THR A 256 -15.55 -18.43 -19.36
C THR A 256 -15.81 -19.23 -18.08
N ALA A 257 -16.58 -18.64 -17.16
CA ALA A 257 -17.23 -19.37 -16.08
C ALA A 257 -18.19 -20.39 -16.71
N SER A 258 -17.80 -21.66 -16.74
CA SER A 258 -18.74 -22.75 -17.01
C SER A 258 -19.41 -23.10 -15.68
N ALA A 259 -20.63 -22.60 -15.51
CA ALA A 259 -21.52 -23.01 -14.44
C ALA A 259 -21.67 -24.54 -14.48
N THR A 260 -21.29 -25.21 -13.39
CA THR A 260 -21.71 -26.59 -13.15
C THR A 260 -22.73 -26.55 -12.03
N ALA A 261 -24.00 -26.63 -12.43
CA ALA A 261 -25.14 -26.77 -11.56
C ALA A 261 -24.99 -28.06 -10.73
N SER A 262 -25.02 -27.93 -9.41
CA SER A 262 -25.21 -29.08 -8.52
C SER A 262 -26.69 -29.40 -8.43
N SER A 263 -27.10 -30.45 -9.12
CA SER A 263 -28.42 -31.06 -9.00
C SER A 263 -28.55 -31.81 -7.67
N THR A 264 -29.48 -31.38 -6.84
CA THR A 264 -29.95 -32.10 -5.66
C THR A 264 -30.76 -33.33 -6.08
N SER A 265 -30.31 -34.52 -5.69
CA SER A 265 -31.10 -35.76 -5.76
C SER A 265 -32.02 -35.88 -4.53
N PRO A 266 -33.31 -36.21 -4.68
CA PRO A 266 -34.16 -36.63 -3.58
C PRO A 266 -34.12 -38.16 -3.40
N THR A 267 -33.93 -38.60 -2.16
CA THR A 267 -34.04 -40.00 -1.71
C THR A 267 -35.51 -40.44 -1.67
N PRO A 268 -35.86 -41.66 -2.12
CA PRO A 268 -37.24 -42.16 -2.03
C PRO A 268 -37.46 -43.18 -0.90
N THR A 269 -38.75 -43.34 -0.55
CA THR A 269 -39.43 -44.45 0.19
C THR A 269 -39.31 -44.46 1.73
N ASN A 270 -40.29 -44.88 2.54
CA ASN A 270 -41.69 -45.30 2.35
C ASN A 270 -42.44 -45.18 3.70
N GLY A 271 -43.77 -45.19 3.67
CA GLY A 271 -44.66 -44.77 4.77
C GLY A 271 -44.85 -45.71 5.98
N ALA A 272 -45.52 -45.16 7.00
CA ALA A 272 -46.46 -45.88 7.87
C ALA A 272 -47.38 -44.88 8.60
N VAL A 273 -48.67 -45.20 8.60
CA VAL A 273 -49.79 -44.51 9.23
C VAL A 273 -49.84 -44.87 10.73
N GLY A 274 -50.22 -43.94 11.61
CA GLY A 274 -50.52 -44.25 13.00
C GLY A 274 -50.91 -43.05 13.87
N SER A 275 -52.21 -42.82 14.00
CA SER A 275 -52.85 -41.85 14.89
C SER A 275 -52.53 -42.07 16.38
N ARG A 276 -52.40 -40.97 17.16
CA ARG A 276 -53.17 -40.69 18.40
C ARG A 276 -52.60 -39.52 19.22
N SER A 277 -53.45 -38.51 19.39
CA SER A 277 -53.89 -37.82 20.62
C SER A 277 -52.95 -37.62 21.84
N MET A 278 -52.96 -36.37 22.29
CA MET A 278 -53.00 -35.87 23.69
C MET A 278 -51.73 -35.77 24.56
N SER A 279 -51.43 -34.51 24.91
CA SER A 279 -51.38 -33.99 26.29
C SER A 279 -50.07 -34.01 27.11
N VAL A 280 -49.70 -32.78 27.48
CA VAL A 280 -49.35 -32.31 28.85
C VAL A 280 -47.89 -32.38 29.31
N PHE A 281 -47.43 -31.19 29.72
CA PHE A 281 -46.24 -30.80 30.51
C PHE A 281 -46.08 -31.62 31.81
N PRO A 282 -44.87 -31.63 32.39
CA PRO A 282 -44.49 -30.59 33.36
C PRO A 282 -43.28 -29.77 32.92
#